data_AF-A0A182XQ52-F1
#
_entry.id   AF-A0A182XQ52-F1
#
_cell.length_a   1.000
_cell.length_b   1.000
_cell.length_c   1.000
_cell.angle_alpha   90.00
_cell.angle_beta   90.00
_cell.angle_gamma   90.00
#
_symmetry.space_group_name_H-M   'P 1'
#
loop_
_entity.id
_entity.type
_entity.pdbx_description
1 polymer ?
#
loop_
_entity_poly.entity_id
_entity_poly.type
_entity_poly.pdbx_seq_one_letter_code
_entity_poly.pdbx_strand_id
1 'polypeptide(L)'
;MEVSVWSKEGWVTAAVLLVPHEVPLQDRPFGEASFEDGLRLWALQTGQTHRALALLLAHIRQHQPHCKLPRDPRTLMHTPVSKSTEAAVTSIGGGSLWYRGVATCLQQYYRNVKPPVKGFEIDFFVDGMPLYKSSRSQFWPILMKVFNVPDSPVMVVAIFFGESKLHFLEEYLWQFVEEMNDLQTNHLAIGQQLYW
;
A
#
# COMPACT_ATOMS: atom_id res chain seq x y z
N MET A 1 52.46 -4.17 -28.66
CA MET A 1 53.38 -5.17 -29.22
C MET A 1 53.75 -4.66 -30.60
N GLU A 2 54.99 -4.20 -30.77
CA GLU A 2 55.45 -3.63 -32.05
C GLU A 2 55.89 -4.76 -32.97
N VAL A 3 55.46 -4.69 -34.23
CA VAL A 3 55.84 -5.65 -35.28
C VAL A 3 56.51 -4.86 -36.40
N SER A 4 57.78 -5.14 -36.65
CA SER A 4 58.53 -4.54 -37.75
C SER A 4 58.39 -5.38 -39.01
N VAL A 5 58.06 -4.75 -40.13
CA VAL A 5 57.96 -5.42 -41.44
C VAL A 5 58.99 -4.81 -42.39
N TRP A 6 59.69 -5.66 -43.13
CA TRP A 6 60.73 -5.24 -44.08
C TRP A 6 60.13 -4.96 -45.46
N SER A 7 60.46 -3.80 -46.02
CA SER A 7 60.11 -3.37 -47.38
C SER A 7 61.39 -3.21 -48.22
N LYS A 8 61.25 -3.19 -49.55
CA LYS A 8 62.38 -3.02 -50.47
C LYS A 8 63.14 -1.69 -50.31
N GLU A 9 62.59 -0.74 -49.54
CA GLU A 9 63.22 0.55 -49.23
C GLU A 9 63.62 0.71 -47.74
N GLY A 10 63.49 -0.34 -46.91
CA GLY A 10 63.93 -0.35 -45.51
C GLY A 10 62.90 -0.87 -44.51
N TRP A 11 63.26 -0.83 -43.22
CA TRP A 11 62.36 -1.19 -42.12
C TRP A 11 61.32 -0.10 -41.88
N VAL A 12 60.05 -0.49 -41.82
CA VAL A 12 58.95 0.42 -41.43
C VAL A 12 58.32 -0.07 -40.14
N THR A 13 58.26 0.81 -39.14
CA THR A 13 57.61 0.54 -37.85
C THR A 13 56.18 1.10 -37.91
N ALA A 14 55.18 0.22 -37.86
CA ALA A 14 53.78 0.61 -37.75
C ALA A 14 53.32 0.40 -36.30
N ALA A 15 52.94 1.49 -35.63
CA ALA A 15 52.32 1.41 -34.31
C ALA A 15 50.88 0.89 -34.47
N VAL A 16 50.61 -0.31 -33.97
CA VAL A 16 49.24 -0.80 -33.82
C VAL A 16 48.60 0.01 -32.69
N LEU A 17 47.84 1.06 -33.04
CA LEU A 17 46.98 1.75 -32.10
C LEU A 17 45.92 0.75 -31.63
N LEU A 18 46.05 0.30 -30.38
CA LEU A 18 44.98 -0.43 -29.69
C LEU A 18 43.80 0.54 -29.56
N VAL A 19 42.80 0.38 -30.42
CA VAL A 19 41.48 0.99 -30.21
C VAL A 19 40.97 0.45 -28.87
N PRO A 20 40.66 1.31 -27.87
CA PRO A 20 40.06 0.83 -26.64
C PRO A 20 38.74 0.17 -27.00
N HIS A 21 38.56 -1.07 -26.57
CA HIS A 21 37.31 -1.79 -26.67
C HIS A 21 36.26 -1.01 -25.87
N GLU A 22 35.46 -0.17 -26.54
CA GLU A 22 34.29 0.44 -25.94
C GLU A 22 33.34 -0.67 -25.50
N VAL A 23 33.26 -0.90 -24.18
CA VAL A 23 32.23 -1.74 -23.58
C VAL A 23 30.92 -0.98 -23.71
N PRO A 24 29.90 -1.50 -24.43
CA PRO A 24 28.66 -0.77 -24.62
C PRO A 24 27.95 -0.54 -23.28
N LEU A 25 27.32 0.64 -23.19
CA LEU A 25 26.51 1.15 -22.09
C LEU A 25 25.72 0.04 -21.37
N GLN A 26 25.91 -0.07 -20.05
CA GLN A 26 25.17 -1.01 -19.22
C GLN A 26 23.66 -0.72 -19.32
N ASP A 27 22.90 -1.65 -19.88
CA ASP A 27 21.44 -1.69 -19.79
C ASP A 27 21.06 -1.89 -18.31
N ARG A 28 20.89 -0.78 -17.59
CA ARG A 28 20.37 -0.73 -16.22
C ARG A 28 18.94 -0.16 -16.25
N PRO A 29 17.91 -0.95 -16.58
CA PRO A 29 16.53 -0.46 -16.72
C PRO A 29 15.97 0.14 -15.42
N PHE A 30 16.57 -0.19 -14.27
CA PHE A 30 16.19 0.32 -12.95
C PHE A 30 17.31 1.15 -12.28
N GLY A 31 18.28 1.64 -13.05
CA GLY A 31 19.38 2.47 -12.55
C GLY A 31 20.22 1.77 -11.47
N GLU A 32 20.47 2.47 -10.37
CA GLU A 32 21.24 1.97 -9.21
C GLU A 32 20.38 1.23 -8.18
N ALA A 33 19.14 0.84 -8.53
CA ALA A 33 18.28 0.07 -7.63
C ALA A 33 18.96 -1.24 -7.20
N SER A 34 18.75 -1.64 -5.94
CA SER A 34 19.16 -2.97 -5.49
C SER A 34 18.49 -4.05 -6.33
N PHE A 35 19.04 -5.27 -6.35
CA PHE A 35 18.42 -6.38 -7.07
C PHE A 35 16.96 -6.60 -6.66
N GLU A 36 16.66 -6.47 -5.36
CA GLU A 36 15.31 -6.59 -4.81
C GLU A 36 14.40 -5.45 -5.30
N ASP A 37 14.89 -4.21 -5.26
CA ASP A 37 14.14 -3.03 -5.70
C ASP A 37 13.89 -3.04 -7.20
N GLY A 38 14.88 -3.44 -8.01
CA GLY A 38 14.72 -3.60 -9.46
C GLY A 38 13.67 -4.65 -9.81
N LEU A 39 13.70 -5.80 -9.12
CA LEU A 39 12.70 -6.85 -9.31
C LEU A 39 11.30 -6.38 -8.91
N ARG A 40 11.20 -5.60 -7.83
CA ARG A 40 9.95 -4.98 -7.38
C ARG A 40 9.42 -3.97 -8.40
N LEU A 41 10.27 -3.08 -8.90
CA LEU A 41 9.92 -2.07 -9.90
C LEU A 41 9.44 -2.72 -11.19
N TRP A 42 10.13 -3.77 -11.65
CA TRP A 42 9.71 -4.58 -12.78
C TRP A 42 8.32 -5.19 -12.58
N ALA A 43 8.08 -5.81 -11.41
CA ALA A 43 6.80 -6.45 -11.10
C ALA A 43 5.65 -5.44 -11.08
N LEU A 44 5.90 -4.24 -10.55
CA LEU A 44 4.96 -3.11 -10.55
C LEU A 44 4.67 -2.60 -11.96
N GLN A 45 5.72 -2.34 -12.75
CA GLN A 45 5.58 -1.79 -14.11
C GLN A 45 4.87 -2.73 -15.07
N THR A 46 5.08 -4.05 -14.92
CA THR A 46 4.51 -5.05 -15.84
C THR A 46 3.23 -5.69 -15.32
N GLY A 47 2.75 -5.30 -14.13
CA GLY A 47 1.50 -5.80 -13.56
C GLY A 47 1.50 -7.29 -13.25
N GLN A 48 2.60 -7.83 -12.74
CA GLN A 48 2.71 -9.28 -12.49
C GLN A 48 1.76 -9.76 -11.41
N THR A 49 1.21 -10.96 -11.61
CA THR A 49 0.39 -11.62 -10.58
C THR A 49 1.26 -12.12 -9.41
N HIS A 50 0.69 -12.17 -8.21
CA HIS A 50 1.36 -12.80 -7.07
C HIS A 50 1.78 -14.25 -7.35
N ARG A 51 1.00 -15.01 -8.12
CA ARG A 51 1.36 -16.39 -8.48
C ARG A 51 2.63 -16.45 -9.33
N ALA A 52 2.72 -15.62 -10.37
CA ALA A 52 3.89 -15.55 -11.23
C ALA A 52 5.13 -15.13 -10.44
N LEU A 53 4.99 -14.10 -9.60
CA LEU A 53 6.07 -13.61 -8.76
C LEU A 53 6.52 -14.67 -7.73
N ALA A 54 5.60 -15.46 -7.16
CA ALA A 54 5.95 -16.53 -6.22
C ALA A 54 6.81 -17.61 -6.87
N LEU A 55 6.45 -18.03 -8.09
CA LEU A 55 7.20 -19.02 -8.86
C LEU A 55 8.58 -18.48 -9.25
N LEU A 56 8.65 -17.23 -9.71
CA LEU A 56 9.92 -16.58 -10.05
C LEU A 56 10.84 -16.46 -8.83
N LEU A 57 10.33 -15.97 -7.70
CA LEU A 57 11.09 -15.88 -6.46
C LEU A 57 11.58 -17.26 -5.99
N ALA A 58 10.76 -18.31 -6.13
CA ALA A 58 11.17 -19.67 -5.81
C ALA A 58 12.31 -20.15 -6.70
N HIS A 59 12.21 -19.89 -8.01
CA HIS A 59 13.24 -20.25 -8.97
C HIS A 59 14.55 -19.50 -8.73
N ILE A 60 14.49 -18.19 -8.44
CA ILE A 60 15.69 -17.40 -8.14
C ILE A 60 16.34 -17.89 -6.84
N ARG A 61 15.58 -18.16 -5.77
CA ARG A 61 16.14 -18.70 -4.52
C ARG A 61 16.81 -20.06 -4.71
N GLN A 62 16.31 -20.89 -5.63
CA GLN A 62 16.91 -22.19 -5.95
C GLN A 62 18.29 -22.04 -6.61
N HIS A 63 18.46 -21.05 -7.49
CA HIS A 63 19.68 -20.90 -8.29
C HIS A 63 20.64 -19.82 -7.79
N GLN A 64 20.16 -18.87 -6.98
CA GLN A 64 20.91 -17.71 -6.48
C GLN A 64 20.64 -17.54 -4.97
N PRO A 65 21.12 -18.46 -4.11
CA PRO A 65 20.81 -18.45 -2.68
C PRO A 65 21.41 -17.26 -1.91
N HIS A 66 22.35 -16.52 -2.51
CA HIS A 66 22.91 -15.30 -1.93
C HIS A 66 21.99 -14.08 -2.09
N CYS A 67 21.05 -14.11 -3.05
CA CYS A 67 19.98 -13.12 -3.15
C CYS A 67 18.98 -13.41 -2.03
N LYS A 68 19.05 -12.65 -0.93
CA LYS A 68 18.15 -12.77 0.24
C LYS A 68 16.72 -12.31 -0.07
N LEU A 69 16.07 -12.97 -1.03
CA LEU A 69 14.73 -12.63 -1.48
C LEU A 69 13.65 -13.22 -0.57
N PRO A 70 12.54 -12.52 -0.37
CA PRO A 70 11.42 -13.04 0.40
C PRO A 70 10.76 -14.25 -0.28
N ARG A 71 10.08 -15.06 0.53
CA ARG A 71 9.26 -16.18 0.03
C ARG A 71 7.93 -15.73 -0.53
N ASP A 72 7.28 -14.79 0.15
CA ASP A 72 5.98 -14.26 -0.24
C ASP A 72 6.17 -13.03 -1.14
N PRO A 73 5.61 -13.03 -2.37
CA PRO A 73 5.51 -11.86 -3.23
C PRO A 73 5.01 -10.59 -2.53
N ARG A 74 4.10 -10.69 -1.57
CA ARG A 74 3.57 -9.54 -0.82
C ARG A 74 4.65 -8.84 -0.02
N THR A 75 5.61 -9.59 0.51
CA THR A 75 6.77 -9.06 1.23
C THR A 75 7.68 -8.31 0.29
N LEU A 76 7.97 -8.84 -0.91
CA LEU A 76 8.74 -8.14 -1.95
C LEU A 76 8.07 -6.81 -2.32
N MET A 77 6.74 -6.81 -2.42
CA MET A 77 5.99 -5.64 -2.83
C MET A 77 5.88 -4.56 -1.75
N HIS A 78 6.52 -4.75 -0.57
CA HIS A 78 6.34 -3.97 0.66
C HIS A 78 4.92 -3.43 0.77
N THR A 79 3.93 -4.30 0.60
CA THR A 79 2.56 -3.89 0.94
C THR A 79 2.62 -3.52 2.42
N PRO A 80 2.24 -2.28 2.82
CA PRO A 80 2.32 -1.90 4.20
C PRO A 80 1.50 -2.90 5.02
N VAL A 81 2.18 -3.75 5.79
CA VAL A 81 1.56 -4.39 6.94
C VAL A 81 1.40 -3.24 7.91
N SER A 82 0.25 -2.59 7.87
CA SER A 82 0.00 -1.34 8.60
C SER A 82 0.21 -1.57 10.09
N LYS A 83 1.40 -1.22 10.60
CA LYS A 83 1.65 -0.95 12.02
C LYS A 83 1.04 0.40 12.45
N SER A 84 0.36 1.09 11.54
CA SER A 84 -0.28 2.38 11.79
C SER A 84 -1.64 2.15 12.44
N THR A 85 -1.70 2.41 13.75
CA THR A 85 -2.94 2.52 14.55
C THR A 85 -3.90 1.37 14.31
N GLU A 86 -3.53 0.17 14.77
CA GLU A 86 -4.53 -0.86 15.02
C GLU A 86 -5.50 -0.29 16.07
N ALA A 87 -6.63 0.23 15.61
CA ALA A 87 -7.79 0.30 16.49
C ALA A 87 -8.01 -1.12 17.02
N ALA A 88 -7.91 -1.27 18.34
CA ALA A 88 -8.05 -2.57 18.96
C ALA A 88 -9.44 -3.12 18.65
N VAL A 89 -9.50 -4.40 18.28
CA VAL A 89 -10.78 -5.10 18.14
C VAL A 89 -11.30 -5.37 19.55
N THR A 90 -12.44 -4.78 19.89
CA THR A 90 -13.11 -4.97 21.18
C THR A 90 -14.17 -6.05 21.08
N SER A 91 -14.40 -6.79 22.16
CA SER A 91 -15.53 -7.71 22.25
C SER A 91 -16.77 -6.94 22.69
N ILE A 92 -17.88 -7.10 21.97
CA ILE A 92 -19.20 -6.56 22.35
C ILE A 92 -20.24 -7.67 22.36
N GLY A 93 -21.46 -7.41 22.83
CA GLY A 93 -22.53 -8.39 22.87
C GLY A 93 -22.80 -9.03 21.49
N GLY A 94 -22.53 -10.33 21.38
CA GLY A 94 -22.79 -11.12 20.18
C GLY A 94 -21.69 -11.08 19.10
N GLY A 95 -20.54 -10.44 19.34
CA GLY A 95 -19.45 -10.42 18.38
C GLY A 95 -18.25 -9.53 18.76
N SER A 96 -17.55 -9.07 17.74
CA SER A 96 -16.38 -8.21 17.86
C SER A 96 -16.58 -6.93 17.06
N LEU A 97 -16.14 -5.82 17.63
CA LEU A 97 -16.22 -4.49 17.04
C LEU A 97 -14.79 -3.97 16.80
N TRP A 98 -14.55 -3.55 15.56
CA TRP A 98 -13.40 -2.74 15.23
C TRP A 98 -13.89 -1.31 14.98
N TYR A 99 -13.41 -0.36 15.77
CA TYR A 99 -13.82 1.04 15.69
C TYR A 99 -12.62 1.93 15.33
N ARG A 100 -12.58 2.44 14.10
CA ARG A 100 -11.52 3.34 13.64
C ARG A 100 -11.79 4.80 13.97
N GLY A 101 -13.05 5.19 13.89
CA GLY A 101 -13.51 6.56 14.17
C GLY A 101 -13.49 7.49 12.95
N VAL A 102 -14.39 8.46 12.99
CA VAL A 102 -14.62 9.48 11.96
C VAL A 102 -13.43 10.42 11.85
N ALA A 103 -12.94 10.91 12.99
CA ALA A 103 -11.81 11.82 13.07
C ALA A 103 -10.57 11.21 12.43
N THR A 104 -10.24 9.97 12.83
CA THR A 104 -9.10 9.21 12.29
C THR A 104 -9.22 9.01 10.78
N CYS A 105 -10.42 8.71 10.27
CA CYS A 105 -10.64 8.53 8.83
C CYS A 105 -10.37 9.83 8.06
N LEU A 106 -10.93 10.95 8.51
CA LEU A 106 -10.76 12.26 7.87
C LEU A 106 -9.32 12.77 7.98
N GLN A 107 -8.71 12.68 9.16
CA GLN A 107 -7.31 13.10 9.38
C GLN A 107 -6.34 12.28 8.53
N GLN A 108 -6.56 10.96 8.41
CA GLN A 108 -5.72 10.11 7.57
C GLN A 108 -5.91 10.43 6.08
N TYR A 109 -7.15 10.68 5.64
CA TYR A 109 -7.44 11.02 4.25
C TYR A 109 -6.84 12.37 3.86
N TYR A 110 -6.93 13.37 4.74
CA TYR A 110 -6.41 14.73 4.54
C TYR A 110 -5.02 14.96 5.14
N ARG A 111 -4.25 13.89 5.39
CA ARG A 111 -2.95 13.97 6.06
C ARG A 111 -1.95 14.89 5.34
N ASN A 112 -1.97 14.86 4.00
CA ASN A 112 -1.03 15.59 3.15
C ASN A 112 -1.71 16.66 2.27
N VAL A 113 -3.04 16.77 2.34
CA VAL A 113 -3.82 17.65 1.47
C VAL A 113 -4.87 18.34 2.32
N LYS A 114 -4.97 19.66 2.19
CA LYS A 114 -5.98 20.43 2.89
C LYS A 114 -7.38 20.10 2.34
N PRO A 115 -8.40 19.87 3.21
CA PRO A 115 -9.77 19.73 2.74
C PRO A 115 -10.22 20.93 1.90
N PRO A 116 -10.85 20.71 0.72
CA PRO A 116 -11.28 21.79 -0.18
C PRO A 116 -12.57 22.49 0.29
N VAL A 117 -13.06 22.16 1.48
CA VAL A 117 -14.32 22.63 2.06
C VAL A 117 -14.08 23.40 3.35
N LYS A 118 -15.08 24.17 3.81
CA LYS A 118 -15.03 24.90 5.09
C LYS A 118 -15.56 24.07 6.27
N GLY A 119 -16.46 23.13 6.00
CA GLY A 119 -17.06 22.19 6.95
C GLY A 119 -17.47 20.92 6.20
N PHE A 120 -17.67 19.83 6.91
CA PHE A 120 -18.00 18.55 6.29
C PHE A 120 -19.51 18.32 6.30
N GLU A 121 -20.03 17.89 5.17
CA GLU A 121 -21.37 17.29 5.08
C GLU A 121 -21.15 15.81 4.87
N ILE A 122 -21.62 14.98 5.81
CA ILE A 122 -21.25 13.57 5.88
C ILE A 122 -22.50 12.70 5.89
N ASP A 123 -22.53 11.75 4.97
CA ASP A 123 -23.51 10.66 4.96
C ASP A 123 -22.91 9.42 5.62
N PHE A 124 -23.70 8.79 6.49
CA PHE A 124 -23.36 7.51 7.12
C PHE A 124 -24.28 6.40 6.61
N PHE A 125 -23.69 5.25 6.31
CA PHE A 125 -24.41 4.07 5.87
C PHE A 125 -24.11 2.92 6.83
N VAL A 126 -25.16 2.34 7.39
CA VAL A 126 -25.09 1.19 8.30
C VAL A 126 -25.91 0.08 7.68
N ASP A 127 -25.26 -1.01 7.29
CA ASP A 127 -25.91 -2.15 6.66
C ASP A 127 -25.41 -3.46 7.26
N GLY A 128 -26.16 -4.55 7.12
CA GLY A 128 -25.81 -5.88 7.60
C GLY A 128 -25.69 -6.85 6.44
N MET A 129 -24.48 -7.37 6.20
CA MET A 129 -24.24 -8.33 5.12
C MET A 129 -23.83 -9.70 5.66
N PRO A 130 -24.44 -10.80 5.21
CA PRO A 130 -23.97 -12.14 5.53
C PRO A 130 -22.64 -12.39 4.81
N LEU A 131 -21.62 -12.84 5.56
CA LEU A 131 -20.29 -13.10 4.97
C LEU A 131 -20.23 -14.46 4.25
N TYR A 132 -20.97 -15.44 4.75
CA TYR A 132 -21.00 -16.79 4.20
C TYR A 132 -22.44 -17.25 4.04
N LYS A 133 -22.72 -17.91 2.92
CA LYS A 133 -24.07 -18.46 2.64
C LYS A 133 -24.49 -19.55 3.64
N SER A 134 -23.52 -20.17 4.32
CA SER A 134 -23.71 -21.31 5.22
C SER A 134 -23.40 -21.00 6.68
N SER A 135 -23.05 -19.75 7.02
CA SER A 135 -22.85 -19.36 8.42
C SER A 135 -23.85 -18.27 8.81
N ARG A 136 -24.10 -18.17 10.11
CA ARG A 136 -24.90 -17.08 10.68
C ARG A 136 -24.08 -15.80 10.88
N SER A 137 -22.81 -15.81 10.47
CA SER A 137 -21.89 -14.68 10.65
C SER A 137 -22.31 -13.51 9.77
N GLN A 138 -22.54 -12.37 10.41
CA GLN A 138 -22.91 -11.12 9.78
C GLN A 138 -21.82 -10.09 9.99
N PHE A 139 -21.70 -9.21 9.02
CA PHE A 139 -20.79 -8.08 8.99
C PHE A 139 -21.61 -6.81 8.90
N TRP A 140 -21.42 -5.92 9.88
CA TRP A 140 -22.14 -4.66 9.96
C TRP A 140 -21.13 -3.51 9.96
N PRO A 141 -20.84 -2.90 8.80
CA PRO A 141 -19.99 -1.73 8.77
C PRO A 141 -20.77 -0.45 9.05
N ILE A 142 -20.09 0.53 9.66
CA ILE A 142 -20.43 1.95 9.57
C ILE A 142 -19.54 2.54 8.48
N LEU A 143 -20.16 2.90 7.36
CA LEU A 143 -19.50 3.55 6.24
C LEU A 143 -19.78 5.04 6.27
N MET A 144 -18.84 5.82 5.75
CA MET A 144 -18.88 7.28 5.73
C MET A 144 -18.54 7.79 4.33
N LYS A 145 -19.30 8.77 3.85
CA LYS A 145 -19.04 9.50 2.61
C LYS A 145 -19.11 11.00 2.88
N VAL A 146 -18.11 11.75 2.43
CA VAL A 146 -18.15 13.22 2.47
C VAL A 146 -18.96 13.70 1.27
N PHE A 147 -20.22 14.06 1.50
CA PHE A 147 -21.21 14.42 0.49
C PHE A 147 -20.76 15.63 -0.34
N ASN A 148 -20.30 16.68 0.35
CA ASN A 148 -19.84 17.92 -0.28
C ASN A 148 -18.43 17.83 -0.91
N VAL A 149 -17.84 16.63 -0.95
CA VAL A 149 -16.59 16.32 -1.68
C VAL A 149 -16.82 15.06 -2.53
N PRO A 150 -17.36 15.21 -3.76
CA PRO A 150 -17.76 14.07 -4.60
C PRO A 150 -16.64 13.06 -4.87
N ASP A 151 -15.40 13.53 -5.03
CA ASP A 151 -14.23 12.69 -5.31
C ASP A 151 -13.70 11.94 -4.09
N SER A 152 -14.24 12.19 -2.89
CA SER A 152 -13.84 11.46 -1.68
C SER A 152 -14.17 9.97 -1.83
N PRO A 153 -13.35 9.03 -1.33
CA PRO A 153 -13.75 7.64 -1.27
C PRO A 153 -14.80 7.44 -0.17
N VAL A 154 -15.54 6.33 -0.25
CA VAL A 154 -16.26 5.82 0.92
C VAL A 154 -15.22 5.30 1.92
N MET A 155 -15.34 5.71 3.17
CA MET A 155 -14.43 5.35 4.26
C MET A 155 -15.15 4.42 5.24
N VAL A 156 -14.41 3.48 5.83
CA VAL A 156 -14.94 2.56 6.85
C VAL A 156 -14.60 3.11 8.22
N VAL A 157 -15.63 3.49 8.97
CA VAL A 157 -15.52 4.06 10.34
C VAL A 157 -15.48 2.95 11.37
N ALA A 158 -16.36 1.96 11.23
CA ALA A 158 -16.42 0.82 12.14
C ALA A 158 -16.86 -0.44 11.41
N ILE A 159 -16.54 -1.58 11.99
CA ILE A 159 -16.93 -2.90 11.53
C ILE A 159 -17.33 -3.73 12.75
N PHE A 160 -18.57 -4.21 12.77
CA PHE A 160 -18.98 -5.30 13.65
C PHE A 160 -18.99 -6.63 12.90
N PHE A 161 -18.55 -7.68 13.58
CA PHE A 161 -18.59 -9.05 13.12
C PHE A 161 -19.13 -9.97 14.22
N GLY A 162 -20.19 -10.72 13.94
CA GLY A 162 -20.81 -11.61 14.92
C GLY A 162 -21.78 -12.61 14.32
N GLU A 163 -22.20 -13.61 15.09
CA GLU A 163 -23.09 -14.70 14.62
C GLU A 163 -24.59 -14.41 14.77
N SER A 164 -24.90 -13.24 15.31
CA SER A 164 -26.27 -12.77 15.49
C SER A 164 -26.39 -11.35 14.97
N LYS A 165 -27.63 -10.97 14.62
CA LYS A 165 -28.01 -9.55 14.48
C LYS A 165 -27.59 -8.80 15.76
N LEU A 166 -27.34 -7.49 15.63
CA LEU A 166 -27.02 -6.59 16.75
C LEU A 166 -28.07 -6.74 17.86
N HIS A 167 -27.79 -7.57 18.87
CA HIS A 167 -28.68 -7.74 20.02
C HIS A 167 -28.66 -6.49 20.91
N PHE A 168 -27.54 -5.77 20.91
CA PHE A 168 -27.33 -4.51 21.62
C PHE A 168 -26.85 -3.45 20.63
N LEU A 169 -27.80 -2.79 19.96
CA LEU A 169 -27.50 -1.71 19.01
C LEU A 169 -26.77 -0.54 19.71
N GLU A 170 -27.07 -0.33 20.99
CA GLU A 170 -26.43 0.69 21.83
C GLU A 170 -24.92 0.46 21.93
N GLU A 171 -24.47 -0.76 22.26
CA GLU A 171 -23.03 -1.06 22.35
C GLU A 171 -22.30 -0.88 21.02
N TYR A 172 -22.98 -1.19 19.91
CA TYR A 172 -22.42 -1.03 18.56
C TYR A 172 -22.26 0.45 18.17
N LEU A 173 -23.25 1.28 18.48
CA LEU A 173 -23.25 2.69 18.13
C LEU A 173 -22.61 3.60 19.18
N TRP A 174 -22.33 3.10 20.39
CA TRP A 174 -21.88 3.91 21.51
C TRP A 174 -20.68 4.79 21.16
N GLN A 175 -19.58 4.17 20.71
CA GLN A 175 -18.35 4.90 20.36
C GLN A 175 -18.58 5.88 19.21
N PHE A 176 -19.44 5.52 18.26
CA PHE A 176 -19.80 6.39 17.14
C PHE A 176 -20.56 7.63 17.60
N VAL A 177 -21.58 7.46 18.44
CA VAL A 177 -22.41 8.57 18.93
C VAL A 177 -21.60 9.48 19.85
N GLU A 178 -20.78 8.92 20.75
CA GLU A 178 -19.87 9.72 21.58
C GLU A 178 -18.93 10.56 20.71
N GLU A 179 -18.27 9.95 19.72
CA GLU A 179 -17.34 10.67 18.85
C GLU A 179 -18.07 11.75 18.04
N MET A 180 -19.24 11.47 17.48
CA MET A 180 -19.99 12.49 16.72
C MET A 180 -20.42 13.68 17.57
N ASN A 181 -20.86 13.43 18.82
CA ASN A 181 -21.21 14.51 19.76
C ASN A 181 -19.98 15.33 20.16
N ASP A 182 -18.85 14.66 20.37
CA ASP A 182 -17.57 15.31 20.66
C ASP A 182 -17.12 16.18 19.49
N LEU A 183 -17.16 15.67 18.25
CA LEU A 183 -16.77 16.40 17.06
C LEU A 183 -17.65 17.62 16.79
N GLN A 184 -18.95 17.52 17.06
CA GLN A 184 -19.86 18.67 16.95
C GLN A 184 -19.57 19.76 17.98
N THR A 185 -19.08 19.39 19.17
CA THR A 185 -18.81 20.34 20.26
C THR A 185 -17.40 20.92 20.17
N ASN A 186 -16.40 20.05 20.01
CA ASN A 186 -14.98 20.35 20.14
C ASN A 186 -14.28 20.55 18.79
N HIS A 187 -14.97 20.29 17.68
CA HIS A 187 -14.48 20.43 16.31
C HIS A 187 -13.33 19.46 15.99
N LEU A 188 -13.22 19.09 14.71
CA LEU A 188 -12.13 18.27 14.20
C LEU A 188 -10.95 19.16 13.76
N ALA A 189 -9.77 18.95 14.34
CA ALA A 189 -8.54 19.57 13.86
C ALA A 189 -7.91 18.76 12.72
N ILE A 190 -7.71 19.42 11.56
CA ILE A 190 -6.91 18.90 10.44
C ILE A 190 -5.88 19.98 10.06
N GLY A 191 -4.61 19.71 10.35
CA GLY A 191 -3.55 20.70 10.24
C GLY A 191 -3.77 21.87 11.21
N GLN A 192 -3.89 23.09 10.68
CA GLN A 192 -4.13 24.31 11.48
C GLN A 192 -5.60 24.76 11.44
N GLN A 193 -6.49 24.00 10.81
CA GLN A 193 -7.89 24.39 10.63
C GLN A 193 -8.82 23.45 11.39
N LEU A 194 -9.92 24.02 11.89
CA LEU A 194 -10.99 23.33 12.61
C LEU A 194 -12.20 23.13 11.68
N TYR A 195 -12.82 21.96 11.79
CA TYR A 195 -13.94 21.49 10.99
C TYR A 195 -15.04 20.90 11.88
N TRP A 196 -16.24 20.70 11.34
CA TRP A 196 -17.36 20.00 11.97
C TRP A 196 -18.16 19.29 10.87
#